data_AF-A0A2A5EI55-F1
#
_entry.id   AF-A0A2A5EI55-F1
#
_cell.length_a   1.000
_cell.length_b   1.000
_cell.length_c   1.000
_cell.angle_alpha   90.00
_cell.angle_beta   90.00
_cell.angle_gamma   90.00
#
_symmetry.space_group_name_H-M   'P 1'
#
loop_
_entity.id
_entity.type
_entity.pdbx_description
1 polymer ?
#
loop_
_entity_poly.entity_id
_entity_poly.type
_entity_poly.pdbx_seq_one_letter_code
_entity_poly.pdbx_strand_id
1 'polypeptide(L)'
;MNILKYVLLFFFIGLLTNTVFGQSQRSFDKLISETNDCLASYATLSPFEEYTPLQNFDLSRKELKTILSDTSDEYSLTQNKDSVSTFYMLAYFQGKILYNIDQMFTHDRLTANNIVTQINTDDTDLHIAVSNDKKMYNFSLNEKSGGTYRSQFSTMYYTDIPSGNLPEEVTEEPSNNPYAVFESDGYSDIYSIDTEEGTKYVLTGYVRGCSYCFETYVQLVQFKNGSFQEDFIYSLNLRSWEDGVNYDPITKTITVSYETDDLTTECHCSNNGEDYNYNNEEHELIKKKCFCSFEFNGSNFELIEESWEKVKETKK
;
A
#
# COMPACT_ATOMS: atom_id res chain seq x y z
N MET A 1 -26.07 -62.35 -7.30
CA MET A 1 -25.72 -61.78 -5.98
C MET A 1 -24.49 -60.85 -5.99
N ASN A 2 -23.96 -60.45 -7.16
CA ASN A 2 -22.75 -59.60 -7.24
C ASN A 2 -23.02 -58.14 -7.64
N ILE A 3 -24.15 -57.83 -8.29
CA ILE A 3 -24.46 -56.47 -8.78
C ILE A 3 -24.70 -55.49 -7.63
N LEU A 4 -25.35 -55.93 -6.54
CA LEU A 4 -25.62 -55.09 -5.37
C LEU A 4 -24.33 -54.64 -4.64
N LYS A 5 -23.27 -55.46 -4.70
CA LYS A 5 -21.96 -55.11 -4.11
C LYS A 5 -21.25 -54.00 -4.91
N TYR A 6 -21.35 -54.01 -6.24
CA TYR A 6 -20.72 -53.00 -7.08
C TYR A 6 -21.45 -51.65 -7.02
N VAL A 7 -22.78 -51.65 -6.88
CA VAL A 7 -23.58 -50.41 -6.70
C VAL A 7 -23.25 -49.72 -5.37
N LEU A 8 -23.13 -50.48 -4.28
CA LEU A 8 -22.71 -49.95 -2.98
C LEU A 8 -21.27 -49.42 -2.99
N LEU A 9 -20.36 -50.06 -3.71
CA LEU A 9 -18.97 -49.61 -3.85
C LEU A 9 -18.88 -48.28 -4.62
N PHE A 10 -19.63 -48.11 -5.71
CA PHE A 10 -19.69 -46.85 -6.45
C PHE A 10 -20.33 -45.71 -5.64
N PHE A 11 -21.34 -46.00 -4.82
CA PHE A 11 -21.96 -45.01 -3.94
C PHE A 11 -21.00 -44.54 -2.83
N PHE A 12 -20.18 -45.44 -2.28
CA PHE A 12 -19.15 -45.09 -1.29
C PHE A 12 -17.99 -44.31 -1.89
N ILE A 13 -17.57 -44.62 -3.12
CA ILE A 13 -16.51 -43.86 -3.82
C ILE A 13 -17.01 -42.43 -4.13
N GLY A 14 -18.28 -42.25 -4.51
CA GLY A 14 -18.87 -40.92 -4.72
C GLY A 14 -19.06 -40.09 -3.44
N LEU A 15 -19.22 -40.74 -2.27
CA LEU A 15 -19.27 -40.04 -0.97
C LEU A 15 -17.87 -39.63 -0.48
N LEU A 16 -16.83 -40.41 -0.81
CA LEU A 16 -15.44 -40.12 -0.41
C LEU A 16 -14.77 -39.06 -1.30
N THR A 17 -15.26 -38.82 -2.52
CA THR A 17 -14.76 -37.74 -3.39
C THR A 17 -15.32 -36.37 -3.04
N ASN A 18 -16.37 -36.28 -2.21
CA ASN A 18 -16.94 -35.01 -1.75
C ASN A 18 -16.30 -34.49 -0.45
N THR A 19 -15.33 -35.22 0.13
CA THR A 19 -14.61 -34.79 1.35
C THR A 19 -13.19 -34.32 1.08
N VAL A 20 -12.80 -34.16 -0.19
CA VAL A 20 -11.51 -33.58 -0.56
C VAL A 20 -11.72 -32.06 -0.72
N PHE A 21 -10.89 -31.26 -0.05
CA PHE A 21 -10.86 -29.79 0.00
C PHE A 21 -11.65 -29.06 1.10
N GLY A 22 -11.76 -29.67 2.27
CA GLY A 22 -11.90 -28.91 3.51
C GLY A 22 -10.53 -28.63 4.14
N GLN A 23 -9.62 -27.92 3.46
CA GLN A 23 -8.54 -27.28 4.23
C GLN A 23 -9.24 -26.28 5.14
N SER A 24 -9.22 -26.52 6.46
CA SER A 24 -9.84 -25.58 7.40
C SER A 24 -9.09 -24.25 7.25
N GLN A 25 -9.74 -23.28 6.61
CA GLN A 25 -9.23 -21.91 6.53
C GLN A 25 -8.78 -21.47 7.93
N ARG A 26 -7.62 -20.83 8.02
CA ARG A 26 -7.12 -20.35 9.32
C ARG A 26 -8.19 -19.44 9.91
N SER A 27 -8.44 -19.58 11.21
CA SER A 27 -9.41 -18.71 11.90
C SER A 27 -9.06 -17.24 11.66
N PHE A 28 -10.03 -16.44 11.22
CA PHE A 28 -9.89 -14.99 11.05
C PHE A 28 -9.29 -14.31 12.30
N ASP A 29 -9.81 -14.65 13.48
CA ASP A 29 -9.35 -14.06 14.75
C ASP A 29 -7.88 -14.42 15.05
N LYS A 30 -7.43 -15.59 14.57
CA LYS A 30 -6.03 -16.01 14.67
C LYS A 30 -5.14 -15.26 13.68
N LEU A 31 -5.62 -14.99 12.46
CA LEU A 31 -4.89 -14.16 11.49
C LEU A 31 -4.67 -12.74 12.04
N ILE A 32 -5.71 -12.14 12.64
CA ILE A 32 -5.63 -10.83 13.29
C ILE A 32 -4.59 -10.85 14.42
N SER A 33 -4.72 -11.79 15.36
CA SER A 33 -3.79 -11.88 16.50
C SER A 33 -2.35 -12.02 16.05
N GLU A 34 -2.07 -12.95 15.13
CA GLU A 34 -0.71 -13.17 14.63
C GLU A 34 -0.16 -11.97 13.86
N THR A 35 -1.02 -11.22 13.15
CA THR A 35 -0.62 -9.98 12.47
C THR A 35 -0.21 -8.92 13.47
N ASN A 36 -1.00 -8.71 14.53
CA ASN A 36 -0.67 -7.77 15.60
C ASN A 36 0.63 -8.17 16.34
N ASP A 37 0.83 -9.45 16.62
CA ASP A 37 2.06 -9.95 17.25
C ASP A 37 3.29 -9.73 16.35
N CYS A 38 3.13 -9.93 15.03
CA CYS A 38 4.19 -9.65 14.06
C CYS A 38 4.46 -8.15 13.92
N LEU A 39 3.42 -7.30 13.90
CA LEU A 39 3.57 -5.84 13.86
C LEU A 39 4.30 -5.31 15.09
N ALA A 40 3.94 -5.80 16.28
CA ALA A 40 4.63 -5.45 17.52
C ALA A 40 6.11 -5.84 17.47
N SER A 41 6.42 -7.05 16.98
CA SER A 41 7.81 -7.50 16.82
C SER A 41 8.55 -6.66 15.77
N TYR A 42 7.93 -6.39 14.63
CA TYR A 42 8.48 -5.58 13.55
C TYR A 42 8.80 -4.16 14.01
N ALA A 43 7.91 -3.54 14.79
CA ALA A 43 8.08 -2.19 15.33
C ALA A 43 9.36 -2.06 16.17
N THR A 44 9.76 -3.11 16.89
CA THR A 44 10.99 -3.11 17.69
C THR A 44 12.29 -3.14 16.88
N LEU A 45 12.23 -3.54 15.61
CA LEU A 45 13.41 -3.66 14.76
C LEU A 45 13.84 -2.29 14.23
N SER A 46 15.15 -2.06 14.24
CA SER A 46 15.80 -0.89 13.66
C SER A 46 16.69 -1.30 12.49
N PRO A 47 16.59 -0.65 11.32
CA PRO A 47 17.43 -0.99 10.18
C PRO A 47 18.90 -0.58 10.35
N PHE A 48 19.20 0.17 11.41
CA PHE A 48 20.57 0.56 11.76
C PHE A 48 21.26 -0.46 12.67
N GLU A 49 20.52 -1.46 13.19
CA GLU A 49 21.10 -2.57 13.94
C GLU A 49 21.47 -3.69 12.97
N GLU A 50 22.72 -4.14 13.00
CA GLU A 50 23.19 -5.20 12.09
C GLU A 50 22.59 -6.57 12.43
N TYR A 51 22.49 -6.88 13.72
CA TYR A 51 21.98 -8.15 14.24
C TYR A 51 21.01 -7.94 15.39
N THR A 52 20.03 -8.82 15.49
CA THR A 52 19.05 -8.84 16.57
C THR A 52 19.00 -10.22 17.26
N PRO A 53 18.97 -10.29 18.60
CA PRO A 53 18.84 -11.54 19.33
C PRO A 53 17.51 -12.24 19.05
N LEU A 54 17.55 -13.53 18.70
CA LEU A 54 16.33 -14.31 18.42
C LEU A 54 15.40 -14.44 19.64
N GLN A 55 15.97 -14.38 20.85
CA GLN A 55 15.24 -14.44 22.11
C GLN A 55 14.38 -13.19 22.38
N ASN A 56 14.58 -12.10 21.63
CA ASN A 56 13.76 -10.90 21.76
C ASN A 56 12.36 -11.08 21.15
N PHE A 57 12.15 -12.16 20.40
CA PHE A 57 10.91 -12.47 19.73
C PHE A 57 10.28 -13.74 20.31
N ASP A 58 8.95 -13.77 20.42
CA ASP A 58 8.20 -14.95 20.86
C ASP A 58 8.03 -15.96 19.71
N LEU A 59 9.15 -16.49 19.22
CA LEU A 59 9.17 -17.42 18.09
C LEU A 59 8.95 -18.86 18.57
N SER A 60 8.10 -19.60 17.87
CA SER A 60 7.96 -21.03 18.12
C SER A 60 9.25 -21.77 17.78
N ARG A 61 9.45 -22.95 18.39
CA ARG A 61 10.61 -23.82 18.06
C ARG A 61 10.70 -24.17 16.58
N LYS A 62 9.56 -24.25 15.89
CA LYS A 62 9.51 -24.54 14.45
C LYS A 62 10.04 -23.35 13.66
N GLU A 63 9.59 -22.14 13.98
CA GLU A 63 10.05 -20.91 13.34
C GLU A 63 11.53 -20.68 13.57
N LEU A 64 12.00 -20.83 14.81
CA LEU A 64 13.43 -20.75 15.12
C LEU A 64 14.26 -21.72 14.28
N LYS A 65 13.78 -22.97 14.11
CA LYS A 65 14.48 -23.95 13.28
C LYS A 65 14.50 -23.55 11.81
N THR A 66 13.39 -23.02 11.28
CA THR A 66 13.31 -22.52 9.90
C THR A 66 14.23 -21.34 9.69
N ILE A 67 14.20 -20.35 10.57
CA ILE A 67 15.09 -19.17 10.49
C ILE A 67 16.56 -19.62 10.49
N LEU A 68 16.95 -20.52 11.41
CA LEU A 68 18.31 -21.04 11.49
C LEU A 68 18.72 -21.90 10.29
N SER A 69 17.77 -22.58 9.61
CA SER A 69 18.08 -23.31 8.37
C SER A 69 18.24 -22.37 7.18
N ASP A 70 17.37 -21.37 7.08
CA ASP A 70 17.30 -20.46 5.94
C ASP A 70 18.46 -19.44 5.96
N THR A 71 19.01 -19.18 7.16
CA THR A 71 20.17 -18.31 7.39
C THR A 71 21.48 -19.08 7.59
N SER A 72 21.51 -20.36 7.20
CA SER A 72 22.65 -21.24 7.48
C SER A 72 23.94 -20.88 6.72
N ASP A 73 23.87 -19.97 5.74
CA ASP A 73 25.04 -19.33 5.13
C ASP A 73 25.65 -18.30 6.11
N GLU A 74 26.96 -18.39 6.36
CA GLU A 74 27.68 -17.75 7.48
C GLU A 74 27.54 -16.22 7.62
N TYR A 75 26.98 -15.52 6.62
CA TYR A 75 26.85 -14.06 6.59
C TYR A 75 25.61 -13.51 7.33
N SER A 76 24.68 -14.36 7.75
CA SER A 76 23.41 -13.91 8.38
C SER A 76 23.29 -14.20 9.87
N LEU A 77 24.26 -14.89 10.48
CA LEU A 77 24.27 -15.24 11.90
C LEU A 77 25.50 -14.66 12.60
N THR A 78 25.36 -14.33 13.88
CA THR A 78 26.53 -14.00 14.72
C THR A 78 27.42 -15.21 14.96
N GLN A 79 28.68 -14.98 15.36
CA GLN A 79 29.63 -16.05 15.71
C GLN A 79 29.10 -17.02 16.79
N ASN A 80 28.22 -16.54 17.68
CA ASN A 80 27.60 -17.34 18.74
C ASN A 80 26.24 -17.95 18.35
N LYS A 81 25.71 -17.62 17.16
CA LYS A 81 24.40 -18.08 16.63
C LYS A 81 23.20 -17.78 17.53
N ASP A 82 23.32 -16.75 18.37
CA ASP A 82 22.29 -16.25 19.28
C ASP A 82 21.48 -15.09 18.66
N SER A 83 22.02 -14.48 17.61
CA SER A 83 21.41 -13.39 16.86
C SER A 83 21.49 -13.64 15.36
N VAL A 84 20.55 -13.05 14.64
CA VAL A 84 20.43 -13.12 13.18
C VAL A 84 20.44 -11.70 12.62
N SER A 85 20.81 -11.54 11.36
CA SER A 85 20.76 -10.25 10.68
C SER A 85 19.38 -9.60 10.86
N THR A 86 19.38 -8.34 11.29
CA THR A 86 18.12 -7.60 11.48
C THR A 86 17.34 -7.48 10.18
N PHE A 87 18.04 -7.32 9.06
CA PHE A 87 17.41 -7.26 7.74
C PHE A 87 16.61 -8.54 7.42
N TYR A 88 17.16 -9.71 7.78
CA TYR A 88 16.43 -10.97 7.64
C TYR A 88 15.15 -11.00 8.50
N MET A 89 15.22 -10.51 9.74
CA MET A 89 14.03 -10.47 10.61
C MET A 89 13.00 -9.45 10.14
N LEU A 90 13.42 -8.32 9.60
CA LEU A 90 12.53 -7.34 8.95
C LEU A 90 11.75 -8.01 7.82
N ALA A 91 12.45 -8.65 6.88
CA ALA A 91 11.83 -9.36 5.76
C ALA A 91 10.93 -10.52 6.23
N TYR A 92 11.33 -11.27 7.25
CA TYR A 92 10.54 -12.37 7.81
C TYR A 92 9.20 -11.89 8.37
N PHE A 93 9.21 -10.87 9.24
CA PHE A 93 7.98 -10.36 9.84
C PHE A 93 7.10 -9.66 8.81
N GLN A 94 7.69 -8.87 7.92
CA GLN A 94 6.98 -8.26 6.80
C GLN A 94 6.24 -9.31 5.97
N GLY A 95 6.92 -10.38 5.55
CA GLY A 95 6.31 -11.46 4.77
C GLY A 95 5.13 -12.11 5.50
N LYS A 96 5.26 -12.32 6.82
CA LYS A 96 4.15 -12.85 7.63
C LYS A 96 2.98 -11.88 7.76
N ILE A 97 3.25 -10.58 7.91
CA ILE A 97 2.22 -9.53 7.99
C ILE A 97 1.43 -9.50 6.69
N LEU A 98 2.11 -9.36 5.55
CA LEU A 98 1.48 -9.29 4.23
C LEU A 98 0.70 -10.57 3.90
N TYR A 99 1.29 -11.74 4.17
CA TYR A 99 0.59 -13.02 4.01
C TYR A 99 -0.67 -13.10 4.86
N ASN A 100 -0.62 -12.73 6.14
CA ASN A 100 -1.81 -12.79 6.99
C ASN A 100 -2.89 -11.82 6.52
N ILE A 101 -2.53 -10.62 6.06
CA ILE A 101 -3.47 -9.65 5.49
C ILE A 101 -4.16 -10.25 4.25
N ASP A 102 -3.39 -10.80 3.31
CA ASP A 102 -3.96 -11.48 2.13
C ASP A 102 -4.93 -12.61 2.54
N GLN A 103 -4.54 -13.43 3.52
CA GLN A 103 -5.41 -14.48 4.05
C GLN A 103 -6.67 -13.95 4.74
N MET A 104 -6.66 -12.73 5.28
CA MET A 104 -7.86 -12.09 5.82
C MET A 104 -8.81 -11.64 4.71
N PHE A 105 -8.29 -11.13 3.59
CA PHE A 105 -9.10 -10.68 2.44
C PHE A 105 -9.67 -11.83 1.60
N THR A 106 -9.10 -13.02 1.72
CA THR A 106 -9.64 -14.27 1.16
C THR A 106 -10.63 -14.97 2.11
N HIS A 107 -10.91 -14.41 3.29
CA HIS A 107 -11.74 -15.05 4.31
C HIS A 107 -13.20 -14.62 4.27
N ASP A 108 -14.11 -15.60 4.31
CA ASP A 108 -15.57 -15.41 4.37
C ASP A 108 -16.07 -14.49 5.49
N ARG A 109 -15.27 -14.27 6.55
CA ARG A 109 -15.62 -13.42 7.69
C ARG A 109 -15.18 -11.96 7.51
N LEU A 110 -14.54 -11.60 6.39
CA LEU A 110 -14.09 -10.23 6.10
C LEU A 110 -15.27 -9.25 6.20
N THR A 111 -16.38 -9.53 5.53
CA THR A 111 -17.55 -8.61 5.50
C THR A 111 -18.21 -8.42 6.87
N ALA A 112 -18.05 -9.38 7.77
CA ALA A 112 -18.63 -9.35 9.11
C ALA A 112 -17.73 -8.66 10.15
N ASN A 113 -16.46 -8.41 9.82
CA ASN A 113 -15.46 -7.87 10.74
C ASN A 113 -14.90 -6.54 10.23
N ASN A 114 -14.76 -5.56 11.13
CA ASN A 114 -14.05 -4.33 10.79
C ASN A 114 -12.54 -4.51 11.06
N ILE A 115 -11.81 -4.97 10.05
CA ILE A 115 -10.36 -5.25 10.13
C ILE A 115 -9.57 -4.04 10.66
N VAL A 116 -9.96 -2.82 10.28
CA VAL A 116 -9.31 -1.56 10.68
C VAL A 116 -9.30 -1.38 12.19
N THR A 117 -10.36 -1.81 12.88
CA THR A 117 -10.46 -1.66 14.35
C THR A 117 -9.80 -2.81 15.11
N GLN A 118 -9.40 -3.87 14.42
CA GLN A 118 -8.85 -5.08 15.03
C GLN A 118 -7.35 -5.21 14.83
N ILE A 119 -6.82 -4.66 13.74
CA ILE A 119 -5.38 -4.50 13.54
C ILE A 119 -4.93 -3.28 14.34
N ASN A 120 -3.95 -3.47 15.23
CA ASN A 120 -3.37 -2.38 16.00
C ASN A 120 -2.47 -1.57 15.08
N THR A 121 -2.99 -0.48 14.53
CA THR A 121 -2.20 0.47 13.73
C THR A 121 -1.52 1.52 14.60
N ASP A 122 -2.09 1.80 15.77
CA ASP A 122 -1.54 2.76 16.74
C ASP A 122 -0.12 2.34 17.16
N ASP A 123 0.84 3.24 16.97
CA ASP A 123 2.28 3.02 17.25
C ASP A 123 2.95 1.88 16.45
N THR A 124 2.41 1.53 15.27
CA THR A 124 3.02 0.55 14.37
C THR A 124 3.47 1.17 13.05
N ASP A 125 4.26 0.40 12.29
CA ASP A 125 4.74 0.76 10.97
C ASP A 125 3.71 0.54 9.84
N LEU A 126 2.47 0.13 10.17
CA LEU A 126 1.41 -0.17 9.21
C LEU A 126 0.33 0.92 9.23
N HIS A 127 0.08 1.51 8.07
CA HIS A 127 -1.06 2.38 7.79
C HIS A 127 -2.14 1.63 7.03
N ILE A 128 -3.42 1.94 7.31
CA ILE A 128 -4.57 1.37 6.62
C ILE A 128 -5.49 2.50 6.17
N ALA A 129 -5.59 2.73 4.86
CA ALA A 129 -6.58 3.64 4.29
C ALA A 129 -7.79 2.85 3.77
N VAL A 130 -9.00 3.32 4.07
CA VAL A 130 -10.24 2.63 3.70
C VAL A 130 -11.25 3.62 3.15
N SER A 131 -11.87 3.26 2.03
CA SER A 131 -12.95 4.04 1.45
C SER A 131 -14.17 4.10 2.37
N ASN A 132 -14.90 5.21 2.32
CA ASN A 132 -16.12 5.43 3.10
C ASN A 132 -17.24 4.42 2.79
N ASP A 133 -17.28 3.83 1.59
CA ASP A 133 -18.15 2.69 1.23
C ASP A 133 -17.63 1.32 1.70
N LYS A 134 -16.43 1.27 2.30
CA LYS A 134 -15.73 0.07 2.79
C LYS A 134 -15.48 -0.98 1.71
N LYS A 135 -15.36 -0.56 0.45
CA LYS A 135 -15.06 -1.47 -0.64
C LYS A 135 -13.59 -1.53 -1.00
N MET A 136 -12.85 -0.45 -0.78
CA MET A 136 -11.44 -0.32 -1.15
C MET A 136 -10.59 -0.13 0.10
N TYR A 137 -9.50 -0.88 0.16
CA TYR A 137 -8.55 -0.87 1.26
C TYR A 137 -7.15 -0.74 0.70
N ASN A 138 -6.33 0.07 1.35
CA ASN A 138 -4.90 0.14 1.13
C ASN A 138 -4.19 -0.20 2.44
N PHE A 139 -3.19 -1.07 2.38
CA PHE A 139 -2.30 -1.37 3.48
C PHE A 139 -0.91 -0.91 3.09
N SER A 140 -0.30 -0.03 3.87
CA SER A 140 1.03 0.50 3.60
C SER A 140 1.94 0.27 4.80
N LEU A 141 2.93 -0.59 4.63
CA LEU A 141 3.90 -0.95 5.67
C LEU A 141 5.24 -0.30 5.37
N ASN A 142 5.76 0.50 6.29
CA ASN A 142 7.11 1.09 6.17
C ASN A 142 8.17 -0.02 6.08
N GLU A 143 9.00 -0.02 5.04
CA GLU A 143 9.96 -1.11 4.78
C GLU A 143 11.15 -1.13 5.75
N LYS A 144 11.41 -0.02 6.46
CA LYS A 144 12.63 0.18 7.25
C LYS A 144 13.89 -0.11 6.43
N SER A 145 14.06 0.55 5.29
CA SER A 145 15.25 0.40 4.43
C SER A 145 16.52 1.11 4.98
N GLY A 146 16.42 1.89 6.06
CA GLY A 146 17.55 2.57 6.70
C GLY A 146 18.06 3.82 5.96
N GLY A 147 17.51 4.14 4.79
CA GLY A 147 17.78 5.36 4.06
C GLY A 147 17.03 6.58 4.58
N THR A 148 17.28 7.73 3.97
CA THR A 148 16.45 8.94 4.16
C THR A 148 15.11 8.84 3.41
N TYR A 149 15.07 8.03 2.36
CA TYR A 149 13.85 7.58 1.72
C TYR A 149 13.11 6.63 2.64
N ARG A 150 11.81 6.84 2.82
CA ARG A 150 10.93 5.95 3.55
C ARG A 150 10.06 5.19 2.55
N SER A 151 10.65 4.16 1.96
CA SER A 151 9.91 3.22 1.13
C SER A 151 8.77 2.57 1.94
N GLN A 152 7.70 2.20 1.25
CA GLN A 152 6.59 1.45 1.83
C GLN A 152 6.22 0.26 0.93
N PHE A 153 5.90 -0.87 1.56
CA PHE A 153 5.17 -1.94 0.88
C PHE A 153 3.70 -1.61 0.92
N SER A 154 3.14 -1.25 -0.24
CA SER A 154 1.71 -0.98 -0.36
C SER A 154 0.95 -2.09 -1.07
N THR A 155 -0.26 -2.40 -0.60
CA THR A 155 -1.14 -3.37 -1.25
C THR A 155 -2.59 -2.89 -1.23
N MET A 156 -3.22 -2.95 -2.40
CA MET A 156 -4.62 -2.58 -2.61
C MET A 156 -5.51 -3.82 -2.60
N TYR A 157 -6.66 -3.70 -1.92
CA TYR A 157 -7.71 -4.71 -1.94
C TYR A 157 -9.05 -4.07 -2.29
N TYR A 158 -9.84 -4.78 -3.10
CA TYR A 158 -11.17 -4.35 -3.49
C TYR A 158 -12.16 -5.50 -3.30
N THR A 159 -13.18 -5.26 -2.48
CA THR A 159 -14.11 -6.31 -2.03
C THR A 159 -14.95 -6.94 -3.14
N ASP A 160 -15.14 -6.24 -4.26
CA ASP A 160 -15.89 -6.77 -5.40
C ASP A 160 -15.00 -7.60 -6.36
N ILE A 161 -13.68 -7.64 -6.17
CA ILE A 161 -12.78 -8.57 -6.87
C ILE A 161 -12.67 -9.86 -6.05
N PRO A 162 -13.03 -11.03 -6.62
CA PRO A 162 -12.86 -12.30 -5.94
C PRO A 162 -11.38 -12.58 -5.65
N SER A 163 -11.08 -12.98 -4.42
CA SER A 163 -9.72 -13.17 -3.91
C SER A 163 -8.88 -14.21 -4.65
N GLY A 164 -9.49 -15.06 -5.49
CA GLY A 164 -8.81 -16.03 -6.36
C GLY A 164 -8.35 -15.49 -7.72
N ASN A 165 -8.59 -14.20 -8.01
CA ASN A 165 -8.19 -13.53 -9.25
C ASN A 165 -7.04 -12.53 -9.04
N LEU A 166 -6.42 -12.52 -7.85
CA LEU A 166 -5.19 -11.77 -7.62
C LEU A 166 -4.03 -12.52 -8.30
N PRO A 167 -3.20 -11.85 -9.12
CA PRO A 167 -2.01 -12.49 -9.68
C PRO A 167 -1.11 -12.99 -8.54
N GLU A 168 -0.77 -14.29 -8.52
CA GLU A 168 0.16 -14.88 -7.53
C GLU A 168 1.56 -14.26 -7.60
N GLU A 169 1.91 -13.67 -8.74
CA GLU A 169 3.11 -12.88 -8.96
C GLU A 169 2.74 -11.63 -9.77
N VAL A 170 3.37 -10.50 -9.46
CA VAL A 170 3.43 -9.34 -10.35
C VAL A 170 4.19 -9.78 -11.60
N THR A 171 3.49 -10.45 -12.53
CA THR A 171 4.06 -10.76 -13.83
C THR A 171 4.33 -9.42 -14.52
N GLU A 172 5.49 -9.28 -15.17
CA GLU A 172 5.90 -8.09 -15.94
C GLU A 172 4.91 -7.68 -17.05
N GLU A 173 3.85 -8.46 -17.26
CA GLU A 173 2.70 -8.16 -18.11
C GLU A 173 1.61 -7.44 -17.29
N PRO A 174 1.59 -6.09 -17.25
CA PRO A 174 0.61 -5.29 -16.49
C PRO A 174 -0.84 -5.49 -16.96
N SER A 175 -1.06 -6.16 -18.09
CA SER A 175 -2.36 -6.30 -18.75
C SER A 175 -3.41 -7.11 -17.96
N ASN A 176 -2.98 -7.92 -16.98
CA ASN A 176 -3.87 -8.77 -16.19
C ASN A 176 -3.98 -8.41 -14.71
N ASN A 177 -3.23 -7.39 -14.23
CA ASN A 177 -3.33 -6.97 -12.85
C ASN A 177 -4.43 -5.89 -12.73
N PRO A 178 -5.57 -6.17 -12.05
CA PRO A 178 -6.62 -5.18 -11.89
C PRO A 178 -6.17 -3.94 -11.10
N TYR A 179 -5.06 -4.03 -10.36
CA TYR A 179 -4.48 -2.99 -9.51
C TYR A 179 -3.28 -2.26 -10.16
N ALA A 180 -3.02 -2.44 -11.46
CA ALA A 180 -1.83 -1.91 -12.11
C ALA A 180 -1.69 -0.36 -12.09
N VAL A 181 -2.79 0.36 -11.87
CA VAL A 181 -2.80 1.84 -11.84
C VAL A 181 -2.37 2.43 -10.50
N PHE A 182 -2.23 1.62 -9.45
CA PHE A 182 -1.97 2.13 -8.12
C PHE A 182 -0.47 2.31 -7.85
N GLU A 183 -0.15 3.37 -7.12
CA GLU A 183 1.21 3.71 -6.69
C GLU A 183 1.74 2.70 -5.68
N SER A 184 3.03 2.40 -5.77
CA SER A 184 3.68 1.40 -4.90
C SER A 184 3.90 1.87 -3.48
N ASP A 185 4.05 3.19 -3.28
CA ASP A 185 4.32 3.79 -1.96
C ASP A 185 3.05 4.01 -1.12
N GLY A 186 1.87 3.76 -1.71
CA GLY A 186 0.61 3.68 -0.98
C GLY A 186 -0.05 5.00 -0.61
N TYR A 187 -1.23 4.89 0.00
CA TYR A 187 -2.17 5.99 0.13
C TYR A 187 -2.48 6.32 1.59
N SER A 188 -2.61 7.61 1.87
CA SER A 188 -2.99 8.14 3.17
C SER A 188 -4.49 8.00 3.40
N ASP A 189 -5.31 8.37 2.41
CA ASP A 189 -6.77 8.30 2.49
C ASP A 189 -7.39 7.84 1.16
N ILE A 190 -8.59 7.28 1.26
CA ILE A 190 -9.39 6.85 0.10
C ILE A 190 -10.81 7.36 0.31
N TYR A 191 -11.36 8.05 -0.67
CA TYR A 191 -12.71 8.61 -0.65
C TYR A 191 -13.54 8.07 -1.80
N SER A 192 -14.72 7.52 -1.52
CA SER A 192 -15.68 7.10 -2.55
C SER A 192 -16.61 8.24 -2.95
N ILE A 193 -16.79 8.43 -4.25
CA ILE A 193 -17.73 9.37 -4.87
C ILE A 193 -18.72 8.59 -5.74
N ASP A 194 -20.01 8.67 -5.42
CA ASP A 194 -21.05 8.11 -6.27
C ASP A 194 -21.33 9.04 -7.46
N THR A 195 -21.29 8.48 -8.67
CA THR A 195 -21.56 9.18 -9.94
C THR A 195 -22.57 8.40 -10.78
N GLU A 196 -23.06 9.00 -11.87
CA GLU A 196 -23.93 8.30 -12.83
C GLU A 196 -23.21 7.14 -13.54
N GLU A 197 -21.89 7.20 -13.65
CA GLU A 197 -21.05 6.14 -14.24
C GLU A 197 -20.70 5.02 -13.25
N GLY A 198 -21.10 5.14 -11.99
CA GLY A 198 -20.74 4.25 -10.88
C GLY A 198 -19.90 4.94 -9.81
N THR A 199 -19.38 4.16 -8.86
CA THR A 199 -18.53 4.70 -7.79
C THR A 199 -17.12 4.93 -8.31
N LYS A 200 -16.60 6.15 -8.09
CA LYS A 200 -15.20 6.51 -8.29
C LYS A 200 -14.49 6.64 -6.94
N TYR A 201 -13.18 6.48 -6.92
CA TYR A 201 -12.37 6.57 -5.72
C TYR A 201 -11.30 7.65 -5.89
N VAL A 202 -11.27 8.61 -4.97
CA VAL A 202 -10.19 9.59 -4.84
C VAL A 202 -9.21 9.07 -3.80
N LEU A 203 -7.98 8.82 -4.20
CA LEU A 203 -6.92 8.41 -3.31
C LEU A 203 -5.96 9.58 -3.12
N THR A 204 -5.56 9.83 -1.88
CA THR A 204 -4.52 10.82 -1.56
C THR A 204 -3.30 10.10 -1.02
N GLY A 205 -2.12 10.60 -1.36
CA GLY A 205 -0.87 10.00 -0.93
C GLY A 205 0.19 11.02 -0.59
N TYR A 206 1.10 10.58 0.26
CA TYR A 206 2.22 11.37 0.76
C TYR A 206 3.44 10.47 0.93
N VAL A 207 4.53 10.80 0.25
CA VAL A 207 5.77 10.02 0.29
C VAL A 207 6.93 10.90 0.69
N ARG A 208 7.73 10.42 1.64
CA ARG A 208 9.01 11.06 1.98
C ARG A 208 10.14 10.42 1.17
N GLY A 209 10.41 11.03 0.02
CA GLY A 209 11.52 10.71 -0.91
C GLY A 209 12.92 10.82 -0.27
N CYS A 210 13.14 11.86 0.53
CA CYS A 210 14.43 12.11 1.19
C CYS A 210 14.25 12.95 2.46
N SER A 211 15.34 13.41 3.09
CA SER A 211 15.27 14.28 4.27
C SER A 211 14.41 15.53 4.06
N TYR A 212 14.42 16.07 2.84
CA TYR A 212 13.70 17.26 2.39
C TYR A 212 13.16 17.07 0.97
N CYS A 213 12.63 15.88 0.65
CA CYS A 213 11.98 15.63 -0.63
C CYS A 213 10.68 14.93 -0.29
N PHE A 214 9.57 15.55 -0.66
CA PHE A 214 8.24 15.09 -0.32
C PHE A 214 7.40 15.06 -1.58
N GLU A 215 6.82 13.91 -1.86
CA GLU A 215 5.83 13.79 -2.90
C GLU A 215 4.44 13.84 -2.27
N THR A 216 3.56 14.69 -2.80
CA THR A 216 2.15 14.73 -2.43
C THR A 216 1.33 14.55 -3.68
N TYR A 217 0.32 13.69 -3.64
CA TYR A 217 -0.45 13.40 -4.83
C TYR A 217 -1.90 13.05 -4.54
N VAL A 218 -2.72 13.21 -5.57
CA VAL A 218 -4.11 12.80 -5.61
C VAL A 218 -4.38 12.05 -6.90
N GLN A 219 -5.13 10.96 -6.81
CA GLN A 219 -5.49 10.11 -7.93
C GLN A 219 -6.99 9.86 -7.92
N LEU A 220 -7.65 9.95 -9.07
CA LEU A 220 -9.04 9.52 -9.25
C LEU A 220 -9.02 8.24 -10.07
N VAL A 221 -9.62 7.18 -9.54
CA VAL A 221 -9.75 5.91 -10.24
C VAL A 221 -11.20 5.43 -10.27
N GLN A 222 -11.48 4.55 -11.22
CA GLN A 222 -12.75 3.86 -11.32
C GLN A 222 -12.54 2.39 -11.68
N PHE A 223 -13.31 1.50 -11.05
CA PHE A 223 -13.33 0.10 -11.44
C PHE A 223 -14.27 -0.11 -12.64
N LYS A 224 -13.70 -0.45 -13.81
CA LYS A 224 -14.43 -0.65 -15.08
C LYS A 224 -13.88 -1.89 -15.78
N ASN A 225 -14.78 -2.75 -16.25
CA ASN A 225 -14.43 -3.95 -17.04
C ASN A 225 -13.43 -4.91 -16.35
N GLY A 226 -13.47 -5.01 -15.02
CA GLY A 226 -12.62 -5.94 -14.28
C GLY A 226 -11.26 -5.39 -13.86
N SER A 227 -10.92 -4.14 -14.17
CA SER A 227 -9.70 -3.46 -13.73
C SER A 227 -9.96 -2.03 -13.27
N PHE A 228 -9.05 -1.47 -12.49
CA PHE A 228 -9.06 -0.04 -12.20
C PHE A 228 -8.51 0.74 -13.40
N GLN A 229 -9.12 1.90 -13.65
CA GLN A 229 -8.70 2.88 -14.65
C GLN A 229 -8.44 4.20 -13.93
N GLU A 230 -7.33 4.84 -14.25
CA GLU A 230 -7.02 6.19 -13.79
C GLU A 230 -7.75 7.21 -14.65
N ASP A 231 -8.56 8.06 -14.01
CA ASP A 231 -9.26 9.16 -14.64
C ASP A 231 -8.51 10.50 -14.44
N PHE A 232 -7.75 10.63 -13.35
CA PHE A 232 -7.01 11.84 -12.97
C PHE A 232 -5.81 11.49 -12.12
N ILE A 233 -4.69 12.20 -12.31
CA ILE A 233 -3.56 12.17 -11.37
C ILE A 233 -2.88 13.52 -11.32
N TYR A 234 -2.62 13.99 -10.11
CA TYR A 234 -1.84 15.20 -9.90
C TYR A 234 -0.89 14.98 -8.74
N SER A 235 0.41 15.14 -9.00
CA SER A 235 1.48 14.97 -8.02
C SER A 235 2.45 16.15 -8.04
N LEU A 236 3.11 16.38 -6.90
CA LEU A 236 4.16 17.39 -6.75
C LEU A 236 5.29 16.86 -5.89
N ASN A 237 6.52 17.22 -6.26
CA ASN A 237 7.73 16.97 -5.49
C ASN A 237 8.24 18.27 -4.86
N LEU A 238 8.27 18.33 -3.54
CA LEU A 238 8.50 19.56 -2.78
C LEU A 238 9.62 19.41 -1.75
N ARG A 239 10.32 20.53 -1.49
CA ARG A 239 11.23 20.67 -0.34
C ARG A 239 10.50 21.00 0.98
N SER A 240 9.29 21.54 0.89
CA SER A 240 8.45 21.98 2.01
C SER A 240 7.51 20.88 2.49
N TRP A 241 7.25 20.84 3.81
CA TRP A 241 6.27 19.94 4.42
C TRP A 241 4.86 20.55 4.49
N GLU A 242 4.75 21.88 4.50
CA GLU A 242 3.48 22.59 4.76
C GLU A 242 2.65 22.81 3.48
N ASP A 243 3.24 22.46 2.34
CA ASP A 243 2.71 22.70 1.00
C ASP A 243 2.43 21.37 0.30
N GLY A 244 1.62 21.40 -0.76
CA GLY A 244 1.32 20.21 -1.56
C GLY A 244 -0.08 20.18 -2.13
N VAL A 245 -0.53 18.95 -2.39
CA VAL A 245 -1.82 18.59 -2.96
C VAL A 245 -2.75 18.13 -1.85
N ASN A 246 -3.89 18.80 -1.69
CA ASN A 246 -4.88 18.50 -0.66
C ASN A 246 -6.25 18.30 -1.29
N TYR A 247 -6.98 17.27 -0.86
CA TYR A 247 -8.34 17.00 -1.30
C TYR A 247 -9.34 17.24 -0.16
N ASP A 248 -10.39 18.00 -0.43
CA ASP A 248 -11.53 18.16 0.46
C ASP A 248 -12.71 17.28 -0.01
N PRO A 249 -13.09 16.23 0.74
CA PRO A 249 -14.18 15.33 0.36
C PRO A 249 -15.57 15.96 0.44
N ILE A 250 -15.74 17.07 1.18
CA ILE A 250 -17.03 17.76 1.34
C ILE A 250 -17.33 18.58 0.08
N THR A 251 -16.37 19.41 -0.33
CA THR A 251 -16.49 20.25 -1.52
C THR A 251 -16.12 19.51 -2.81
N LYS A 252 -15.44 18.36 -2.69
CA LYS A 252 -14.84 17.60 -3.79
C LYS A 252 -13.89 18.47 -4.61
N THR A 253 -13.05 19.21 -3.89
CA THR A 253 -12.09 20.15 -4.46
C THR A 253 -10.67 19.71 -4.12
N ILE A 254 -9.78 19.76 -5.10
CA ILE A 254 -8.34 19.62 -4.89
C ILE A 254 -7.75 21.01 -4.83
N THR A 255 -7.07 21.34 -3.74
CA THR A 255 -6.30 22.57 -3.61
C THR A 255 -4.81 22.25 -3.62
N VAL A 256 -4.09 22.97 -4.46
CA VAL A 256 -2.64 22.86 -4.61
C VAL A 256 -2.02 24.19 -4.24
N SER A 257 -1.08 24.17 -3.30
CA SER A 257 -0.29 25.34 -2.90
C SER A 257 1.14 24.92 -2.70
N TYR A 258 2.09 25.59 -3.35
CA TYR A 258 3.51 25.33 -3.15
C TYR A 258 4.40 26.51 -3.52
N GLU A 259 5.62 26.52 -2.99
CA GLU A 259 6.69 27.39 -3.48
C GLU A 259 7.59 26.62 -4.45
N THR A 260 7.93 27.22 -5.59
CA THR A 260 8.85 26.62 -6.55
C THR A 260 10.24 26.45 -5.94
N ASP A 261 10.87 25.32 -6.24
CA ASP A 261 12.21 24.95 -5.78
C ASP A 261 12.98 24.20 -6.88
N ASP A 262 14.04 23.47 -6.51
CA ASP A 262 14.86 22.70 -7.45
C ASP A 262 14.21 21.39 -7.92
N LEU A 263 13.17 20.91 -7.22
CA LEU A 263 12.37 19.72 -7.56
C LEU A 263 11.14 20.10 -8.41
N THR A 264 10.48 21.21 -8.09
CA THR A 264 9.38 21.77 -8.88
C THR A 264 9.69 23.24 -9.22
N THR A 265 10.26 23.45 -10.40
CA THR A 265 10.84 24.75 -10.80
C THR A 265 9.80 25.77 -11.30
N GLU A 266 8.59 25.32 -11.62
CA GLU A 266 7.57 26.12 -12.27
C GLU A 266 6.18 25.93 -11.65
N CYS A 267 5.29 26.92 -11.87
CA CYS A 267 3.89 26.81 -11.51
C CYS A 267 3.17 26.10 -12.66
N HIS A 268 2.71 24.88 -12.41
CA HIS A 268 1.94 24.10 -13.38
C HIS A 268 0.68 23.59 -12.73
N CYS A 269 -0.47 23.81 -13.38
CA CYS A 269 -1.75 23.25 -12.95
C CYS A 269 -2.28 22.21 -13.95
N SER A 270 -1.41 21.67 -14.81
CA SER A 270 -1.79 20.69 -15.83
C SER A 270 -1.72 19.26 -15.29
N ASN A 271 -2.82 18.51 -15.48
CA ASN A 271 -3.01 17.09 -15.19
C ASN A 271 -2.20 16.15 -16.12
N ASN A 272 -1.37 16.68 -17.02
CA ASN A 272 -0.61 15.86 -17.95
C ASN A 272 0.83 15.77 -17.45
N GLY A 273 1.20 14.59 -16.96
CA GLY A 273 2.59 14.20 -16.67
C GLY A 273 3.43 14.12 -17.93
N GLU A 274 3.64 15.25 -18.61
CA GLU A 274 4.72 15.34 -19.58
C GLU A 274 6.04 15.34 -18.81
N ASP A 275 6.79 14.25 -18.96
CA ASP A 275 8.17 14.09 -18.47
C ASP A 275 8.98 15.36 -18.73
N TYR A 276 9.30 16.09 -17.67
CA TYR A 276 10.12 17.28 -17.79
C TYR A 276 11.55 16.89 -18.11
N ASN A 277 11.91 17.13 -19.36
CA ASN A 277 13.27 17.09 -19.83
C ASN A 277 14.05 18.25 -19.16
N TYR A 278 14.90 17.91 -18.18
CA TYR A 278 15.81 18.84 -17.47
C TYR A 278 16.81 19.48 -18.46
N ASN A 279 16.36 20.39 -19.31
CA ASN A 279 17.24 21.30 -20.03
C ASN A 279 17.53 22.49 -19.10
N ASN A 280 18.58 22.30 -18.29
CA ASN A 280 19.26 23.36 -17.54
C ASN A 280 19.84 24.39 -18.52
N GLU A 281 19.03 25.38 -18.90
CA GLU A 281 19.58 26.71 -19.21
C GLU A 281 19.54 27.53 -17.91
N GLU A 282 20.70 28.07 -17.50
CA GLU A 282 20.93 28.84 -16.28
C GLU A 282 20.08 30.12 -16.24
N HIS A 283 18.80 29.99 -15.94
CA HIS A 283 17.95 31.10 -15.55
C HIS A 283 17.85 31.13 -14.04
N GLU A 284 18.05 32.32 -13.45
CA GLU A 284 17.81 32.54 -12.02
C GLU A 284 16.40 32.05 -11.69
N LEU A 285 16.29 31.00 -10.87
CA LEU A 285 15.03 30.46 -10.38
C LEU A 285 14.33 31.55 -9.57
N ILE A 286 13.42 32.28 -10.22
CA ILE A 286 12.52 33.20 -9.53
C ILE A 286 11.60 32.34 -8.68
N LYS A 287 11.77 32.40 -7.37
CA LYS A 287 10.85 31.75 -6.43
C LYS A 287 9.44 32.31 -6.61
N LYS A 288 8.49 31.44 -6.91
CA LYS A 288 7.06 31.75 -7.02
C LYS A 288 6.31 30.94 -5.97
N LYS A 289 5.25 31.51 -5.43
CA LYS A 289 4.21 30.77 -4.73
C LYS A 289 3.09 30.50 -5.72
N CYS A 290 2.79 29.23 -5.95
CA CYS A 290 1.85 28.73 -6.95
C CYS A 290 0.57 28.26 -6.26
N PHE A 291 -0.57 28.47 -6.91
CA PHE A 291 -1.88 28.02 -6.46
C PHE A 291 -2.68 27.44 -7.62
N CYS A 292 -3.21 26.24 -7.43
CA CYS A 292 -4.18 25.62 -8.34
C CYS A 292 -5.39 25.12 -7.55
N SER A 293 -6.56 25.14 -8.17
CA SER A 293 -7.76 24.50 -7.61
C SER A 293 -8.49 23.72 -8.69
N PHE A 294 -8.87 22.49 -8.38
CA PHE A 294 -9.64 21.62 -9.27
C PHE A 294 -10.95 21.22 -8.61
N GLU A 295 -12.05 21.28 -9.34
CA GLU A 295 -13.38 20.89 -8.86
C GLU A 295 -13.89 19.66 -9.60
N PHE A 296 -14.51 18.73 -8.88
CA PHE A 296 -15.09 17.54 -9.47
C PHE A 296 -16.40 17.87 -10.23
N ASN A 297 -16.41 17.68 -11.55
CA ASN A 297 -17.54 18.02 -12.42
C ASN A 297 -18.62 16.91 -12.53
N GLY A 298 -18.47 15.80 -11.80
CA GLY A 298 -19.34 14.62 -11.90
C GLY A 298 -18.70 13.42 -12.61
N SER A 299 -17.66 13.65 -13.42
CA SER A 299 -16.87 12.60 -14.07
C SER A 299 -15.37 12.72 -13.78
N ASN A 300 -14.81 13.93 -13.82
CA ASN A 300 -13.39 14.18 -13.60
C ASN A 300 -13.16 15.48 -12.79
N PHE A 301 -11.93 15.74 -12.37
CA PHE A 301 -11.50 17.02 -11.82
C PHE A 301 -11.10 17.98 -12.94
N GLU A 302 -11.66 19.18 -12.91
CA GLU A 302 -11.35 20.26 -13.86
C GLU A 302 -10.72 21.45 -13.15
N LEU A 303 -9.72 22.05 -13.77
CA LEU A 303 -9.06 23.25 -13.27
C LEU A 303 -10.06 24.42 -13.24
N ILE A 304 -10.27 25.00 -12.07
CA ILE A 304 -11.16 26.17 -11.88
C ILE A 304 -10.39 27.45 -11.56
N GLU A 305 -9.20 27.34 -10.98
CA GLU A 305 -8.37 28.48 -10.61
C GLU A 305 -6.88 28.15 -10.74
N GLU A 306 -6.13 29.07 -11.31
CA GLU A 306 -4.66 29.06 -11.39
C GLU A 306 -4.14 30.46 -11.10
N SER A 307 -3.17 30.56 -10.20
CA SER A 307 -2.49 31.81 -9.91
C SER A 307 -1.08 31.59 -9.38
N TRP A 308 -0.26 32.63 -9.43
CA TRP A 308 1.04 32.64 -8.78
C TRP A 308 1.45 34.05 -8.38
N GLU A 309 2.30 34.13 -7.36
CA GLU A 309 2.94 35.37 -6.93
C GLU A 309 4.45 35.19 -6.77
N LYS A 310 5.23 36.23 -7.10
CA LYS A 310 6.68 36.22 -6.87
C LYS A 310 6.97 36.34 -5.37
N VAL A 311 7.74 35.40 -4.82
CA VAL A 311 8.21 35.48 -3.43
C VAL A 311 9.21 36.64 -3.31
N LYS A 312 8.96 37.58 -2.39
CA LYS A 312 9.85 38.72 -2.18
C LYS A 312 11.20 38.23 -1.66
N GLU A 313 12.27 38.56 -2.38
CA GLU A 313 13.63 38.34 -1.89
C GLU A 313 13.87 39.18 -0.64
N THR A 314 13.94 38.53 0.52
CA THR A 314 14.42 39.16 1.74
C THR A 314 15.92 39.39 1.55
N LYS A 315 16.30 40.63 1.23
CA LYS A 315 17.72 41.01 1.23
C LYS A 315 18.30 40.72 2.62
N LYS A 316 19.16 39.72 2.71
CA LYS A 316 20.04 39.51 3.87
C LYS A 316 21.10 40.61 3.88
#